data_AF-A0A932GWP2-F1
#
_entry.id   AF-A0A932GWP2-F1
#
_cell.length_a   1.000
_cell.length_b   1.000
_cell.length_c   1.000
_cell.angle_alpha   90.00
_cell.angle_beta   90.00
_cell.angle_gamma   90.00
#
_symmetry.space_group_name_H-M   'P 1'
#
loop_
_entity.id
_entity.type
_entity.pdbx_description
1 polymer ?
#
loop_
_entity_poly.entity_id
_entity_poly.type
_entity_poly.pdbx_seq_one_letter_code
_entity_poly.pdbx_strand_id
1 'polypeptide(L)'
;MRARQWIAAALLGLACAAPAQAGDPPDAFARIESLLDPRVLFQGVVREEDVSLLFAHLRAALIAAQEGREAPPPEALNQRAEAIAAELKTRGTLAGLLLLTAFEAAARQAMREALTEPASSAP
;
A
#
# COMPACT_ATOMS: atom_id res chain seq x y z
N MET A 1 -32.45 -30.02 29.31
CA MET A 1 -32.47 -29.76 27.85
C MET A 1 -33.12 -28.43 27.47
N ARG A 2 -34.18 -27.95 28.16
CA ARG A 2 -34.88 -26.69 27.81
C ARG A 2 -34.01 -25.42 27.93
N ALA A 3 -33.15 -25.30 28.95
CA ALA A 3 -32.31 -24.11 29.15
C ALA A 3 -31.38 -23.79 27.95
N ARG A 4 -30.90 -24.82 27.25
CA ARG A 4 -30.02 -24.66 26.08
C ARG A 4 -30.75 -24.11 24.87
N GLN A 5 -32.06 -24.34 24.75
CA GLN A 5 -32.91 -23.79 23.68
C GLN A 5 -33.19 -22.30 23.90
N TRP A 6 -33.37 -21.87 25.15
CA TRP A 6 -33.55 -20.46 25.50
C TRP A 6 -32.30 -19.62 25.22
N ILE A 7 -31.12 -20.16 25.52
CA ILE A 7 -29.83 -19.49 25.22
C ILE A 7 -29.63 -19.35 23.70
N ALA A 8 -29.94 -20.40 22.94
CA ALA A 8 -29.83 -20.35 21.48
C ALA A 8 -30.80 -19.31 20.87
N ALA A 9 -32.04 -19.25 21.35
CA ALA A 9 -33.02 -18.27 20.88
C ALA A 9 -32.62 -16.83 21.25
N ALA A 10 -32.06 -16.61 22.44
CA ALA A 10 -31.59 -15.29 22.86
C ALA A 10 -30.40 -14.80 22.02
N LEU A 11 -29.44 -15.68 21.69
CA LEU A 11 -28.30 -15.36 20.83
C LEU A 11 -28.73 -15.05 19.39
N LEU A 12 -29.69 -15.80 18.84
CA LEU A 12 -30.24 -15.55 17.51
C LEU A 12 -31.02 -14.24 17.45
N GLY A 13 -31.82 -13.94 18.49
CA GLY A 13 -32.53 -12.67 18.60
C GLY A 13 -31.58 -11.47 18.69
N LEU A 14 -30.47 -11.60 19.42
CA LEU A 14 -29.45 -10.55 19.52
C LEU A 14 -28.70 -10.34 18.21
N ALA A 15 -28.45 -11.40 17.44
CA ALA A 15 -27.80 -11.33 16.14
C ALA A 15 -28.69 -10.67 15.07
N CYS A 16 -30.02 -10.88 15.12
CA CYS A 16 -30.97 -10.24 14.22
C CYS A 16 -31.32 -8.79 14.61
N ALA A 17 -31.05 -8.38 15.85
CA ALA A 17 -31.24 -7.02 16.33
C ALA A 17 -30.04 -6.11 16.08
N ALA A 18 -28.95 -6.63 15.48
CA ALA A 18 -27.85 -5.79 15.02
C ALA A 18 -28.40 -4.81 13.96
N PRO A 19 -28.34 -3.49 14.20
CA PRO A 19 -28.80 -2.52 13.22
C PRO A 19 -27.98 -2.74 11.94
N ALA A 20 -28.67 -2.95 10.83
CA ALA A 20 -28.06 -2.88 9.51
C ALA A 20 -27.54 -1.44 9.36
N GLN A 21 -26.28 -1.22 9.73
CA GLN A 21 -25.60 0.03 9.48
C GLN A 21 -25.47 0.17 7.96
N ALA A 22 -26.44 0.86 7.36
CA ALA A 22 -26.28 1.56 6.10
C ALA A 22 -25.33 2.73 6.32
N GLY A 23 -24.09 2.44 6.70
CA GLY A 23 -23.00 3.38 6.52
C GLY A 23 -22.63 3.33 5.04
N ASP A 24 -22.45 4.49 4.42
CA ASP A 24 -21.84 4.57 3.09
C ASP A 24 -20.64 3.62 3.04
N PRO A 25 -20.50 2.81 1.97
CA PRO A 25 -19.34 1.95 1.84
C PRO A 25 -18.10 2.84 1.96
N PRO A 26 -17.18 2.53 2.89
CA PRO A 26 -16.01 3.36 3.09
C PRO A 26 -15.30 3.53 1.75
N ASP A 27 -15.06 4.77 1.35
CA ASP A 27 -14.44 5.08 0.07
C ASP A 27 -13.08 4.36 -0.01
N ALA A 28 -13.05 3.29 -0.80
CA ALA A 28 -11.89 2.44 -0.95
C ALA A 28 -10.72 3.22 -1.54
N PHE A 29 -11.01 4.25 -2.34
CA PHE A 29 -10.00 5.10 -2.95
C PHE A 29 -9.39 6.06 -1.93
N ALA A 30 -10.18 6.64 -1.01
CA ALA A 30 -9.66 7.53 0.03
C ALA A 30 -8.61 6.86 0.94
N ARG A 31 -8.78 5.56 1.25
CA ARG A 31 -7.76 4.79 2.01
C ARG A 31 -6.50 4.52 1.18
N ILE A 32 -6.67 4.25 -0.11
CA ILE A 32 -5.57 3.92 -1.01
C ILE A 32 -4.74 5.16 -1.35
N GLU A 33 -5.36 6.33 -1.51
CA GLU A 33 -4.63 7.59 -1.75
C GLU A 33 -3.58 7.86 -0.67
N SER A 34 -3.91 7.61 0.60
CA SER A 34 -2.95 7.76 1.70
C SER A 34 -1.77 6.77 1.64
N LEU A 35 -1.99 5.56 1.08
CA LEU A 35 -0.97 4.52 0.93
C LEU A 35 -0.15 4.71 -0.35
N LEU A 36 -0.68 5.43 -1.34
CA LEU A 36 -0.01 5.79 -2.58
C LEU A 36 0.73 7.12 -2.49
N ASP A 37 0.69 7.81 -1.34
CA ASP A 37 1.49 9.02 -1.13
C ASP A 37 2.97 8.67 -1.35
N PRO A 38 3.65 9.32 -2.32
CA PRO A 38 5.06 9.12 -2.57
C PRO A 38 5.90 9.24 -1.29
N ARG A 39 5.54 10.16 -0.37
CA ARG A 39 6.25 10.34 0.90
C ARG A 39 6.22 9.06 1.73
N VAL A 40 5.09 8.37 1.78
CA VAL A 40 4.92 7.10 2.50
C VAL A 40 5.70 5.99 1.80
N LEU A 41 5.63 5.93 0.46
CA LEU A 41 6.36 4.92 -0.33
C LEU A 41 7.88 5.03 -0.18
N PHE A 42 8.41 6.26 -0.14
CA PHE A 42 9.84 6.53 0.00
C PHE A 42 10.32 6.59 1.45
N GLN A 43 9.42 6.61 2.44
CA GLN A 43 9.79 6.77 3.84
C GLN A 43 10.69 5.62 4.32
N GLY A 44 11.86 5.97 4.87
CA GLY A 44 12.81 5.03 5.46
C GLY A 44 13.56 4.14 4.46
N VAL A 45 13.39 4.35 3.15
CA VAL A 45 14.11 3.61 2.11
C VAL A 45 15.59 4.01 2.08
N VAL A 46 15.85 5.31 2.17
CA VAL A 46 17.21 5.86 2.28
C VAL A 46 17.50 6.16 3.75
N ARG A 47 18.65 5.68 4.24
CA ARG A 47 19.11 5.87 5.62
C ARG A 47 20.25 6.89 5.67
N GLU A 48 20.48 7.44 6.85
CA GLU A 48 21.62 8.34 7.10
C GLU A 48 22.97 7.68 6.79
N GLU A 49 23.07 6.37 7.05
CA GLU A 49 24.23 5.55 6.71
C GLU A 49 24.50 5.52 5.19
N ASP A 50 23.46 5.50 4.36
CA ASP A 50 23.60 5.50 2.90
C ASP A 50 24.17 6.84 2.40
N VAL A 51 23.76 7.95 3.03
CA VAL A 51 24.31 9.28 2.76
C VAL A 51 25.76 9.38 3.22
N SER A 52 26.07 8.81 4.39
CA SER A 52 27.44 8.76 4.92
C SER A 52 28.38 7.98 4.00
N LEU A 53 27.91 6.84 3.46
CA LEU A 53 28.64 6.05 2.46
C LEU A 53 28.91 6.87 1.18
N LEU A 54 27.94 7.66 0.72
CA LEU A 54 28.09 8.50 -0.46
C LEU A 54 29.20 9.52 -0.26
N PHE A 55 29.17 10.24 0.86
CA PHE A 55 30.20 11.23 1.17
C PHE A 55 31.57 10.59 1.42
N ALA A 56 31.63 9.40 2.01
CA ALA A 56 32.88 8.66 2.17
C ALA A 56 33.52 8.33 0.81
N HIS A 57 32.72 7.85 -0.14
CA HIS A 57 33.21 7.58 -1.50
C HIS A 57 33.64 8.85 -2.23
N LEU A 58 32.85 9.94 -2.14
CA LEU A 58 33.23 11.22 -2.76
C LEU A 58 34.56 11.75 -2.21
N ARG A 59 34.79 11.65 -0.90
CA ARG A 59 36.09 12.01 -0.30
C ARG A 59 37.22 11.15 -0.85
N ALA A 60 37.03 9.83 -0.91
CA ALA A 60 38.02 8.91 -1.43
C ALA A 60 38.34 9.17 -2.92
N ALA A 61 37.32 9.48 -3.72
CA ALA A 61 37.47 9.83 -5.13
C ALA A 61 38.24 11.15 -5.33
N LEU A 62 37.95 12.17 -4.50
CA LEU A 62 38.69 13.43 -4.54
C LEU A 62 40.16 13.25 -4.16
N ILE A 63 40.44 12.45 -3.12
CA ILE A 63 41.82 12.14 -2.70
C ILE A 63 42.56 11.40 -3.83
N ALA A 64 41.95 10.37 -4.42
CA ALA A 64 42.55 9.63 -5.53
C ALA A 64 42.83 10.52 -6.74
N ALA A 65 41.89 11.41 -7.09
CA ALA A 65 42.06 12.38 -8.18
C ALA A 65 43.23 13.34 -7.93
N GLN A 66 43.41 13.82 -6.69
CA GLN A 66 44.56 14.65 -6.31
C GLN A 66 45.90 13.90 -6.47
N GLU A 67 45.89 12.60 -6.25
CA GLU A 67 47.08 11.74 -6.37
C GLU A 67 47.31 11.22 -7.79
N GLY A 68 46.48 11.62 -8.77
CA GLY A 68 46.54 11.12 -10.15
C GLY A 68 46.23 9.62 -10.27
N ARG A 69 45.50 9.07 -9.29
CA ARG A 69 45.10 7.66 -9.24
C ARG A 69 43.61 7.53 -9.53
N GLU A 70 43.21 6.32 -9.89
CA GLU A 70 41.80 5.98 -10.03
C GLU A 70 41.13 5.86 -8.65
N ALA A 71 39.86 6.28 -8.58
CA ALA A 71 39.07 6.18 -7.36
C ALA A 71 38.79 4.72 -7.01
N PRO A 72 38.74 4.37 -5.71
CA PRO A 72 38.38 3.02 -5.29
C PRO A 72 36.94 2.69 -5.71
N PRO A 73 36.64 1.44 -6.08
CA PRO A 73 35.30 1.06 -6.54
C PRO A 73 34.25 1.24 -5.42
N PRO A 74 33.06 1.76 -5.74
CA PRO A 74 32.01 2.04 -4.76
C PRO A 74 31.18 0.79 -4.40
N GLU A 75 31.81 -0.33 -4.05
CA GLU A 75 31.11 -1.62 -3.84
C GLU A 75 29.99 -1.54 -2.81
N ALA A 76 30.27 -0.96 -1.64
CA ALA A 76 29.28 -0.80 -0.58
C ALA A 76 28.10 0.10 -1.02
N LEU A 77 28.38 1.14 -1.80
CA LEU A 77 27.34 2.03 -2.36
C LEU A 77 26.49 1.30 -3.40
N ASN A 78 27.09 0.50 -4.26
CA ASN A 78 26.38 -0.30 -5.25
C ASN A 78 25.44 -1.29 -4.57
N GLN A 79 25.92 -2.01 -3.55
CA GLN A 79 25.10 -2.92 -2.76
C GLN A 79 23.92 -2.21 -2.08
N ARG A 80 24.14 -1.00 -1.54
CA ARG A 80 23.06 -0.21 -0.95
C ARG A 80 22.07 0.30 -2.00
N ALA A 81 22.54 0.72 -3.17
CA ALA A 81 21.68 1.13 -4.28
C ALA A 81 20.79 -0.04 -4.76
N GLU A 82 21.35 -1.24 -4.87
CA GLU A 82 20.60 -2.46 -5.19
C GLU A 82 19.55 -2.79 -4.14
N ALA A 83 19.90 -2.70 -2.85
CA ALA A 83 18.95 -2.92 -1.75
C ALA A 83 17.79 -1.91 -1.78
N ILE A 84 18.10 -0.62 -1.99
CA ILE A 84 17.10 0.45 -2.15
C ILE A 84 16.18 0.14 -3.34
N ALA A 85 16.75 -0.24 -4.49
CA ALA A 85 15.98 -0.58 -5.69
C ALA A 85 15.05 -1.77 -5.45
N ALA A 86 15.53 -2.83 -4.78
CA ALA A 86 14.75 -4.00 -4.44
C ALA A 86 13.57 -3.67 -3.51
N GLU A 87 13.80 -2.81 -2.51
CA GLU A 87 12.76 -2.37 -1.60
C GLU A 87 11.70 -1.51 -2.30
N LEU A 88 12.12 -0.55 -3.11
CA LEU A 88 11.20 0.28 -3.90
C LEU A 88 10.38 -0.55 -4.89
N LYS A 89 11.00 -1.55 -5.54
CA LYS A 89 10.31 -2.48 -6.43
C LYS A 89 9.22 -3.24 -5.68
N THR A 90 9.52 -3.73 -4.49
CA THR A 90 8.56 -4.44 -3.63
C THR A 90 7.39 -3.53 -3.26
N ARG A 91 7.67 -2.35 -2.71
CA ARG A 91 6.65 -1.37 -2.30
C ARG A 91 5.78 -0.92 -3.48
N GLY A 92 6.40 -0.61 -4.62
CA GLY A 92 5.71 -0.23 -5.84
C GLY A 92 4.82 -1.34 -6.40
N THR A 93 5.26 -2.60 -6.33
CA THR A 93 4.44 -3.75 -6.74
C THR A 93 3.19 -3.89 -5.86
N LEU A 94 3.36 -3.79 -4.54
CA LEU A 94 2.23 -3.85 -3.60
C LEU A 94 1.25 -2.70 -3.82
N ALA A 95 1.77 -1.48 -3.98
CA ALA A 95 0.98 -0.30 -4.31
C ALA A 95 0.16 -0.50 -5.61
N GLY A 96 0.80 -1.02 -6.66
CA GLY A 96 0.13 -1.33 -7.93
C GLY A 96 -0.97 -2.38 -7.80
N LEU A 97 -0.73 -3.45 -7.03
CA LEU A 97 -1.73 -4.48 -6.77
C LEU A 97 -2.94 -3.92 -6.01
N LEU A 98 -2.72 -3.09 -4.99
CA LEU A 98 -3.81 -2.44 -4.26
C LEU A 98 -4.66 -1.56 -5.18
N LEU A 99 -4.01 -0.76 -6.04
CA LEU A 99 -4.71 0.08 -7.00
C LEU A 99 -5.54 -0.76 -7.98
N LEU A 100 -5.01 -1.88 -8.48
CA LEU A 100 -5.74 -2.79 -9.36
C LEU A 100 -6.99 -3.37 -8.67
N THR A 101 -6.88 -3.79 -7.40
CA THR A 101 -8.04 -4.31 -6.66
C THR A 101 -9.13 -3.27 -6.46
N ALA A 102 -8.76 -2.00 -6.28
CA ALA A 102 -9.72 -0.91 -6.15
C ALA A 102 -10.45 -0.63 -7.47
N PHE A 103 -9.72 -0.60 -8.59
CA PHE A 103 -10.33 -0.46 -9.90
C PHE A 103 -11.27 -1.61 -10.22
N GLU A 104 -10.90 -2.84 -9.89
CA GLU A 104 -11.78 -4.00 -10.08
C GLU A 104 -13.07 -3.87 -9.25
N ALA A 105 -12.96 -3.45 -7.99
CA ALA A 105 -14.12 -3.24 -7.12
C ALA A 105 -15.05 -2.15 -7.67
N ALA A 106 -14.48 -1.02 -8.10
CA ALA A 106 -15.23 0.09 -8.70
C ALA A 106 -15.92 -0.31 -10.00
N ALA A 107 -15.23 -1.02 -10.90
CA ALA A 107 -15.81 -1.51 -12.14
C ALA A 107 -16.96 -2.48 -11.89
N ARG A 108 -16.81 -3.40 -10.93
CA ARG A 108 -17.90 -4.32 -10.53
C ARG A 108 -19.09 -3.58 -9.93
N GLN A 109 -18.86 -2.53 -9.14
CA GLN A 109 -19.92 -1.73 -8.56
C GLN A 109 -20.70 -0.96 -9.64
N ALA A 110 -19.98 -0.30 -10.55
CA ALA A 110 -20.58 0.40 -11.69
C ALA A 110 -21.41 -0.56 -12.58
N MET A 111 -20.94 -1.78 -12.80
CA MET A 111 -21.72 -2.80 -13.52
C MET A 111 -23.00 -3.19 -12.78
N ARG A 112 -22.97 -3.32 -11.45
CA ARG A 112 -24.18 -3.65 -10.66
C ARG A 112 -25.20 -2.52 -10.73
N GLU A 113 -24.76 -1.28 -10.60
CA GLU A 113 -25.62 -0.10 -10.67
C GLU A 113 -26.30 -0.01 -12.05
N ALA A 114 -25.53 -0.14 -13.13
CA ALA A 114 -26.06 -0.14 -14.50
C ALA A 114 -27.09 -1.25 -14.77
N LEU A 115 -26.95 -2.41 -14.12
CA LEU A 115 -27.89 -3.53 -14.24
C LEU A 115 -29.15 -3.37 -13.36
N THR A 116 -29.11 -2.50 -12.34
CA THR A 116 -30.22 -2.27 -11.41
C THR A 116 -31.12 -1.10 -11.86
N GLU A 117 -30.60 -0.21 -12.70
CA GLU A 117 -31.33 0.95 -13.24
C GLU A 117 -32.44 0.70 -14.31
N PRO A 118 -32.62 -0.47 -14.98
CA PRO A 118 -33.57 -0.57 -16.10
C PRO A 118 -35.04 -0.77 -15.70
N ALA A 119 -35.44 -0.69 -14.42
CA ALA A 119 -36.81 -0.98 -13.98
C ALA A 119 -37.66 0.25 -13.57
N SER A 120 -37.11 1.46 -13.50
CA SER A 120 -37.81 2.64 -12.96
C SER A 120 -38.22 3.70 -13.99
N SER A 121 -38.11 3.42 -15.29
CA SER A 121 -38.57 4.31 -16.36
C SER A 121 -39.54 3.59 -17.32
N ALA A 122 -40.68 3.16 -16.80
CA ALA A 122 -41.86 2.90 -17.62
C ALA A 122 -42.96 3.86 -17.13
N PRO A 123 -43.39 4.86 -17.94
CA PRO A 123 -44.55 5.69 -17.62
C PRO A 123 -45.86 4.91 -17.67
#